data_AF-A0A840DHT4-F1
#
_entry.id   AF-A0A840DHT4-F1
#
_cell.length_a   1.000
_cell.length_b   1.000
_cell.length_c   1.000
_cell.angle_alpha   90.00
_cell.angle_beta   90.00
_cell.angle_gamma   90.00
#
_symmetry.space_group_name_H-M   'P 1'
#
loop_
_entity.id
_entity.type
_entity.pdbx_description
1 polymer ?
#
loop_
_entity_poly.entity_id
_entity_poly.type
_entity_poly.pdbx_seq_one_letter_code
_entity_poly.pdbx_strand_id
1 'polypeptide(L)'
;MATTQAESTPNPNSLKFTTDDGPFLSGGVAAYSSADEAAEDPLARRLFGVSGVDDVFITPQFVTVSKAPSVDWGSVKPDVETILAEHLEAA
;
A
#
# COMPACT_ATOMS: atom_id res chain seq x y z
N MET A 1 10.20 2.00 14.28
CA MET A 1 10.25 2.59 12.92
C MET A 1 10.45 1.45 11.94
N ALA A 2 9.37 0.76 11.59
CA ALA A 2 9.41 -0.30 10.60
C ALA A 2 9.94 0.24 9.27
N THR A 3 10.81 -0.51 8.60
CA THR A 3 11.38 -0.08 7.31
C THR A 3 10.68 -0.77 6.15
N THR A 4 10.08 0.03 5.26
CA THR A 4 9.48 -0.46 4.00
C THR A 4 10.42 -0.18 2.84
N GLN A 5 10.55 -1.13 1.92
CA GLN A 5 11.32 -0.99 0.70
C GLN A 5 10.37 -0.94 -0.51
N ALA A 6 10.47 0.12 -1.31
CA ALA A 6 9.69 0.27 -2.53
C ALA A 6 10.47 -0.25 -3.75
N GLU A 7 9.97 -1.30 -4.37
CA GLU A 7 10.45 -1.89 -5.61
C GLU A 7 9.62 -1.41 -6.80
N SER A 8 10.30 -1.05 -7.89
CA SER A 8 9.63 -0.71 -9.14
C SER A 8 9.11 -1.96 -9.83
N THR A 9 7.86 -1.90 -10.28
CA THR A 9 7.27 -2.97 -11.10
C THR A 9 7.40 -2.61 -12.58
N PRO A 10 7.19 -3.55 -13.53
CA PRO A 10 7.10 -3.20 -14.95
C PRO A 10 5.97 -2.21 -15.27
N ASN A 11 5.00 -2.03 -14.37
CA ASN A 11 4.02 -0.95 -14.46
C ASN A 11 4.58 0.32 -13.79
N PRO A 12 4.86 1.42 -14.52
CA PRO A 12 5.36 2.67 -13.93
C PRO A 12 4.39 3.32 -12.93
N ASN A 13 3.10 2.95 -13.01
CA ASN A 13 2.08 3.43 -12.09
C ASN A 13 1.91 2.56 -10.84
N SER A 14 2.63 1.44 -10.73
CA SER A 14 2.56 0.56 -9.55
C SER A 14 3.93 0.39 -8.90
N LEU A 15 3.96 0.55 -7.58
CA LEU A 15 5.11 0.21 -6.76
C LEU A 15 4.75 -0.92 -5.81
N LYS A 16 5.70 -1.82 -5.61
CA LYS A 16 5.61 -2.91 -4.66
C LYS A 16 6.39 -2.53 -3.42
N PHE A 17 5.74 -2.52 -2.27
CA PHE A 17 6.30 -2.25 -0.97
C PHE A 17 6.48 -3.56 -0.21
N THR A 18 7.69 -3.83 0.24
CA THR A 18 8.06 -4.99 1.05
C THR A 18 8.59 -4.53 2.40
N THR A 19 8.59 -5.42 3.38
CA THR A 19 9.17 -5.14 4.69
C THR A 19 9.73 -6.43 5.30
N ASP A 20 10.69 -6.27 6.20
CA ASP A 20 11.26 -7.35 7.01
C ASP A 20 10.71 -7.35 8.45
N ASP A 21 9.92 -6.34 8.84
CA ASP A 21 9.39 -6.17 10.20
C ASP A 21 8.24 -7.12 10.56
N GLY A 22 7.56 -7.69 9.57
CA GLY A 22 6.44 -8.61 9.80
C GLY A 22 5.44 -8.66 8.65
N PRO A 23 4.35 -9.43 8.81
CA PRO A 23 3.37 -9.57 7.75
C PRO A 23 2.35 -8.43 7.73
N PHE A 24 2.03 -7.89 6.56
CA PHE A 24 0.99 -6.86 6.41
C PHE A 24 -0.44 -7.38 6.67
N LEU A 25 -0.64 -8.68 6.46
CA LEU A 25 -1.89 -9.40 6.74
C LEU A 25 -1.58 -10.66 7.53
N SER A 26 -2.43 -11.02 8.49
CA SER A 26 -2.31 -12.30 9.21
C SER A 26 -2.47 -13.53 8.31
N GLY A 27 -3.05 -13.37 7.11
CA GLY A 27 -3.14 -14.42 6.11
C GLY A 27 -3.99 -14.02 4.90
N GLY A 28 -3.96 -14.84 3.85
CA GLY A 28 -4.74 -14.62 2.62
C GLY A 28 -4.11 -13.59 1.68
N VAL A 29 -4.93 -13.05 0.79
CA VAL A 29 -4.59 -11.91 -0.08
C VAL A 29 -5.82 -11.04 -0.18
N ALA A 30 -5.63 -9.73 -0.28
CA ALA A 30 -6.70 -8.77 -0.44
C ALA A 30 -6.39 -7.86 -1.64
N ALA A 31 -7.38 -7.62 -2.49
CA ALA A 31 -7.23 -6.81 -3.68
C ALA A 31 -8.43 -5.87 -3.75
N TYR A 32 -8.16 -4.59 -3.95
CA TYR A 32 -9.17 -3.56 -3.96
C TYR A 32 -8.90 -2.61 -5.11
N SER A 33 -9.94 -2.33 -5.90
CA SER A 33 -9.88 -1.38 -7.03
C SER A 33 -10.65 -0.10 -6.74
N SER A 34 -11.19 0.04 -5.52
CA SER A 34 -11.96 1.20 -5.10
C SER A 34 -11.89 1.42 -3.58
N ALA A 35 -12.00 2.67 -3.15
CA ALA A 35 -12.11 3.02 -1.74
C ALA A 35 -13.34 2.40 -1.05
N ASP A 36 -14.42 2.14 -1.80
CA ASP A 36 -15.65 1.51 -1.30
C ASP A 36 -15.41 0.03 -0.95
N GLU A 37 -14.75 -0.73 -1.83
CA GLU A 37 -14.37 -2.12 -1.56
C GLU A 37 -13.37 -2.25 -0.41
N ALA A 38 -12.49 -1.26 -0.28
CA ALA A 38 -11.50 -1.18 0.78
C ALA A 38 -12.07 -0.70 2.13
N ALA A 39 -13.36 -0.34 2.22
CA ALA A 39 -13.92 0.34 3.40
C ALA A 39 -13.86 -0.51 4.68
N GLU A 40 -13.92 -1.85 4.55
CA GLU A 40 -13.85 -2.81 5.64
C GLU A 40 -12.41 -3.19 6.04
N ASP A 41 -11.42 -2.87 5.21
CA ASP A 41 -10.01 -3.14 5.50
C ASP A 41 -9.29 -1.87 5.97
N PRO A 42 -8.82 -1.81 7.22
CA PRO A 42 -8.27 -0.58 7.79
C PRO A 42 -7.00 -0.10 7.08
N LEU A 43 -6.17 -1.01 6.56
CA LEU A 43 -4.96 -0.67 5.84
C LEU A 43 -5.30 -0.15 4.45
N ALA A 44 -6.11 -0.89 3.69
CA ALA A 44 -6.53 -0.51 2.35
C ALA A 44 -7.27 0.84 2.38
N ARG A 45 -8.20 1.03 3.32
CA ARG A 45 -8.92 2.29 3.51
C ARG A 45 -7.99 3.49 3.71
N ARG A 46 -6.93 3.33 4.51
CA ARG A 46 -5.94 4.39 4.73
C ARG A 46 -5.16 4.68 3.44
N LEU A 47 -4.74 3.64 2.72
CA LEU A 47 -4.03 3.77 1.44
C LEU A 47 -4.88 4.48 0.38
N PHE A 48 -6.16 4.15 0.26
CA PHE A 48 -7.11 4.86 -0.62
C PHE A 48 -7.41 6.29 -0.18
N GLY A 49 -7.13 6.64 1.09
CA GLY A 49 -7.18 8.02 1.56
C GLY A 49 -6.08 8.90 0.97
N VAL A 50 -4.99 8.30 0.48
CA VAL A 50 -3.91 9.02 -0.20
C VAL A 50 -4.39 9.44 -1.59
N SER A 51 -4.41 10.75 -1.82
CA SER A 51 -4.89 11.31 -3.08
C SER A 51 -4.06 10.80 -4.26
N GLY A 52 -4.72 10.08 -5.16
CA GLY A 52 -4.10 9.53 -6.35
C GLY A 52 -3.82 8.03 -6.31
N VAL A 53 -4.17 7.31 -5.24
CA VAL A 53 -4.19 5.84 -5.24
C VAL A 53 -5.42 5.33 -6.00
N ASP A 54 -5.22 4.34 -6.88
CA ASP A 54 -6.23 3.78 -7.79
C ASP A 54 -6.53 2.31 -7.46
N ASP A 55 -5.49 1.51 -7.20
CA ASP A 55 -5.64 0.12 -6.77
C ASP A 55 -4.66 -0.21 -5.64
N VAL A 56 -5.08 -1.14 -4.78
CA VAL A 56 -4.25 -1.66 -3.69
C VAL A 56 -4.35 -3.18 -3.66
N PHE A 57 -3.21 -3.85 -3.66
CA PHE A 57 -3.09 -5.29 -3.52
C PHE A 57 -2.21 -5.63 -2.32
N ILE A 58 -2.77 -6.31 -1.33
CA ILE A 58 -2.14 -6.57 -0.05
C ILE A 58 -1.94 -8.07 0.10
N THR A 59 -0.72 -8.45 0.44
CA THR A 59 -0.36 -9.83 0.80
C THR A 59 0.40 -9.81 2.12
N PRO A 60 0.54 -10.96 2.80
CA PRO A 60 1.36 -11.07 4.00
C PRO A 60 2.81 -10.62 3.79
N GLN A 61 3.37 -10.73 2.57
CA GLN A 61 4.78 -10.43 2.33
C GLN A 61 5.03 -9.05 1.69
N PHE A 62 4.05 -8.52 0.97
CA PHE A 62 4.19 -7.27 0.22
C PHE A 62 2.85 -6.61 -0.05
N VAL A 63 2.89 -5.30 -0.24
CA VAL A 63 1.76 -4.47 -0.67
C VAL A 63 2.09 -3.83 -1.99
N THR A 64 1.27 -4.01 -3.02
CA THR A 64 1.38 -3.26 -4.27
C THR A 64 0.36 -2.14 -4.26
N VAL A 65 0.82 -0.93 -4.51
CA VAL A 65 -0.04 0.25 -4.65
C VAL A 65 0.08 0.75 -6.07
N SER A 66 -1.05 0.93 -6.73
CA SER A 66 -1.16 1.57 -8.02
C SER A 66 -1.69 2.97 -7.83
N LYS A 67 -1.05 3.94 -8.49
CA LYS A 67 -1.51 5.33 -8.52
C LYS A 67 -2.12 5.67 -9.88
N ALA A 68 -2.92 6.73 -9.90
CA ALA A 68 -3.36 7.36 -11.13
C ALA A 68 -2.16 7.82 -11.99
N PRO A 69 -2.27 7.75 -13.33
CA PRO A 69 -1.18 8.12 -14.22
C PRO A 69 -0.84 9.62 -14.18
N SER A 70 -1.78 10.47 -13.74
CA SER A 70 -1.62 11.92 -13.59
C SER A 70 -0.87 12.33 -12.30
N VAL A 71 -0.62 11.39 -11.39
CA VAL A 71 -0.04 11.65 -10.06
C VAL A 71 1.42 11.24 -10.04
N ASP A 72 2.25 11.96 -9.29
CA ASP A 72 3.67 11.64 -9.12
C ASP A 72 3.93 10.82 -7.85
N TRP A 73 4.84 9.85 -7.95
CA TRP A 73 5.21 9.03 -6.79
C TRP A 73 5.89 9.82 -5.68
N GLY A 74 6.55 10.94 -5.98
CA GLY A 74 7.18 11.80 -4.96
C GLY A 74 6.20 12.39 -3.95
N SER A 75 4.91 12.50 -4.30
CA SER A 75 3.86 12.96 -3.38
C SER A 75 3.09 11.81 -2.71
N VAL A 76 3.00 10.65 -3.35
CA VAL A 76 2.23 9.49 -2.85
C VAL A 76 3.07 8.57 -1.98
N LYS A 77 4.31 8.31 -2.40
CA LYS A 77 5.21 7.36 -1.76
C LYS A 77 5.44 7.63 -0.26
N PRO A 78 5.78 8.86 0.20
CA PRO A 78 6.02 9.09 1.63
C PRO A 78 4.79 8.83 2.50
N ASP A 79 3.59 9.13 1.99
CA ASP A 79 2.32 8.87 2.67
C ASP A 79 2.06 7.36 2.79
N VAL A 80 2.25 6.62 1.69
CA VAL A 80 2.13 5.15 1.66
C VAL A 80 3.12 4.49 2.62
N GLU A 81 4.40 4.89 2.60
CA GLU A 81 5.43 4.36 3.50
C GLU A 81 5.08 4.60 4.97
N THR A 82 4.54 5.79 5.28
CA THR A 82 4.08 6.14 6.64
C THR A 82 2.93 5.25 7.08
N ILE A 83 1.88 5.10 6.25
CA ILE A 83 0.71 4.27 6.54
C ILE A 83 1.12 2.81 6.77
N LEU A 84 2.00 2.27 5.93
CA LEU A 84 2.49 0.90 6.05
C LEU A 84 3.30 0.71 7.34
N ALA A 85 4.18 1.66 7.68
CA ALA A 85 4.94 1.60 8.93
C ALA A 85 4.03 1.66 10.16
N GLU A 86 3.04 2.56 10.19
CA GLU A 86 2.08 2.64 11.29
C GLU A 86 1.25 1.36 11.44
N HIS A 87 0.87 0.73 10.32
CA HIS A 87 0.13 -0.54 10.35
C HIS A 87 0.96 -1.66 10.95
N LEU A 88 2.26 -1.74 10.62
CA LEU A 88 3.17 -2.73 11.19
C LEU A 88 3.47 -2.48 12.67
N GLU A 89 3.49 -1.23 13.14
CA GLU A 89 3.67 -0.93 14.57
C GLU A 89 2.40 -1.15 15.40
N ALA A 90 1.23 -1.15 14.76
CA ALA A 90 -0.07 -1.41 15.40
C ALA A 90 -0.47 -2.89 15.41
N ALA A 91 0.24 -3.75 14.67
CA ALA A 91 0.01 -5.19 14.53
C ALA A 91 0.79 -6.01 15.58
#